data_AF-A0A961W709-F1
#
_entry.id   AF-A0A961W709-F1
#
_cell.length_a   1.000
_cell.length_b   1.000
_cell.length_c   1.000
_cell.angle_alpha   90.00
_cell.angle_beta   90.00
_cell.angle_gamma   90.00
#
_symmetry.space_group_name_H-M   'P 1'
#
loop_
_entity.id
_entity.type
_entity.pdbx_description
1 polymer ?
#
loop_
_entity_poly.entity_id
_entity_poly.type
_entity_poly.pdbx_seq_one_letter_code
_entity_poly.pdbx_strand_id
1 'polypeptide(L)' 'MTKWVYTFGDGRAEGTAAMRNLLGGKGANLAEMCNLGLPVPPGFTI' A
#
# COMPACT_ATOMS: atom_id res chain seq x y z
N MET A 1 18.59 8.30 -0.29
CA MET A 1 18.28 7.15 -1.17
C MET A 1 16.80 7.21 -1.50
N THR A 2 16.43 7.06 -2.78
CA THR A 2 15.03 7.06 -3.21
C THR A 2 14.38 5.70 -2.93
N LYS A 3 13.17 5.70 -2.38
CA LYS A 3 12.37 4.47 -2.16
C LYS A 3 11.51 4.19 -3.39
N TRP A 4 11.57 2.96 -3.89
CA TRP A 4 10.90 2.52 -5.12
C TRP A 4 9.87 1.42 -4.92
N VAL A 5 9.80 0.83 -3.73
CA VAL A 5 8.90 -0.30 -3.45
C VAL A 5 8.20 -0.03 -2.12
N TYR A 6 6.88 -0.23 -2.11
CA TYR A 6 6.00 0.00 -0.97
C TYR A 6 5.25 -1.28 -0.63
N THR A 7 5.54 -1.86 0.53
CA THR A 7 4.93 -3.13 0.97
C THR A 7 3.60 -2.92 1.69
N PHE A 8 2.75 -3.95 1.66
CA PHE A 8 1.52 -4.05 2.44
C PHE A 8 1.30 -5.50 2.88
N GLY A 9 0.89 -5.71 4.13
CA GLY A 9 0.63 -7.03 4.71
C GLY A 9 0.52 -6.98 6.23
N ASP A 10 -0.07 -8.03 6.83
CA ASP A 10 -0.17 -8.15 8.29
C ASP A 10 -0.80 -6.92 8.99
N GLY A 11 -1.82 -6.33 8.35
CA GLY A 11 -2.52 -5.14 8.85
C GLY A 11 -1.70 -3.84 8.80
N ARG A 12 -0.60 -3.80 8.05
CA ARG A 12 0.25 -2.61 7.88
C ARG A 12 0.66 -2.41 6.44
N ALA A 13 0.71 -1.16 6.00
CA ALA A 13 1.25 -0.78 4.70
C ALA A 13 2.16 0.44 4.79
N GLU A 14 3.15 0.49 3.90
CA GLU A 14 4.04 1.63 3.72
C GLU A 14 3.41 2.73 2.86
N GLY A 15 2.27 2.43 2.23
CA GLY A 15 1.45 3.35 1.44
C GLY A 15 0.16 3.77 2.16
N THR A 16 -0.55 4.74 1.59
CA THR A 16 -1.90 5.16 2.02
C THR A 16 -2.72 5.61 0.82
N ALA A 17 -4.03 5.83 1.00
CA ALA A 17 -4.90 6.41 -0.03
C ALA A 17 -4.40 7.77 -0.58
N ALA A 18 -3.66 8.54 0.22
CA ALA A 18 -3.11 9.83 -0.18
C ALA A 18 -1.98 9.72 -1.22
N MET A 19 -1.36 8.54 -1.36
CA MET A 19 -0.21 8.30 -2.24
C MET A 19 -0.62 7.88 -3.66
N ARG A 20 -1.83 8.23 -4.11
CA ARG A 20 -2.39 7.84 -5.40
C ARG A 20 -1.54 8.26 -6.61
N ASN A 21 -0.84 9.40 -6.52
CA ASN A 21 0.07 9.85 -7.58
C ASN A 21 1.36 9.02 -7.67
N LEU A 22 1.75 8.37 -6.57
CA LEU A 22 2.96 7.55 -6.50
C LEU A 22 2.68 6.06 -6.74
N LEU A 23 1.62 5.53 -6.14
CA LEU A 23 1.29 4.10 -6.13
C LEU A 23 0.18 3.73 -7.13
N GLY A 24 -0.36 4.72 -7.83
CA GLY A 24 -1.59 4.57 -8.61
C GLY A 24 -2.82 4.33 -7.73
N GLY A 25 -4.00 4.28 -8.37
CA GLY A 25 -5.27 4.06 -7.64
C GLY A 25 -5.38 2.69 -6.98
N LYS A 26 -4.82 1.65 -7.59
CA LYS A 26 -4.88 0.28 -7.06
C LYS A 26 -3.93 0.09 -5.88
N GLY A 27 -2.67 0.51 -6.01
CA GLY A 27 -1.68 0.39 -4.93
C GLY A 27 -2.06 1.21 -3.70
N ALA A 28 -2.53 2.44 -3.91
CA ALA A 28 -3.02 3.29 -2.83
C ALA A 28 -4.22 2.68 -2.09
N ASN A 29 -5.19 2.11 -2.83
CA ASN A 29 -6.35 1.44 -2.20
C ASN A 29 -5.97 0.15 -1.46
N LEU A 30 -5.06 -0.67 -2.01
CA LEU A 30 -4.59 -1.89 -1.33
C LEU A 30 -3.88 -1.56 -0.01
N ALA A 31 -3.05 -0.51 -0.02
CA ALA A 31 -2.38 -0.04 1.18
C ALA A 31 -3.38 0.48 2.22
N GLU A 32 -4.39 1.25 1.79
CA GLU A 32 -5.47 1.72 2.67
C GLU A 32 -6.26 0.56 3.27
N MET A 33 -6.68 -0.42 2.46
CA MET A 33 -7.39 -1.61 2.93
C MET A 33 -6.56 -2.36 3.97
N CYS A 34 -5.24 -2.49 3.75
CA CYS A 34 -4.34 -3.12 4.69
C CYS A 34 -4.25 -2.36 6.02
N ASN A 35 -4.10 -1.04 5.98
CA ASN A 35 -4.05 -0.18 7.17
C ASN A 35 -5.38 -0.15 7.95
N LEU A 36 -6.52 -0.35 7.28
CA LEU A 36 -7.84 -0.53 7.89
C LEU A 36 -8.03 -1.92 8.52
N GLY A 37 -7.05 -2.82 8.41
CA GLY A 37 -7.11 -4.18 8.94
C GLY A 37 -8.00 -5.12 8.13
N LEU A 38 -8.35 -4.76 6.89
CA LEU A 38 -9.08 -5.67 6.01
C LEU A 38 -8.16 -6.82 5.57
N PRO A 39 -8.70 -8.04 5.39
CA PRO A 39 -7.92 -9.17 4.92
C PRO A 39 -7.54 -8.96 3.45
N VAL A 40 -6.32 -8.47 3.23
CA VAL A 40 -5.66 -8.40 1.92
C VAL A 40 -4.43 -9.30 1.93
N PRO A 41 -4.23 -10.14 0.88
CA PRO A 41 -3.00 -10.90 0.74
C PRO A 41 -1.77 -9.97 0.73
N PRO A 42 -0.66 -10.34 1.41
CA PRO A 42 0.54 -9.51 1.45
C PRO A 42 1.13 -9.32 0.06
N GLY A 43 1.72 -8.16 -0.18
CA GLY A 43 2.29 -7.78 -1.47
C GLY A 43 3.06 -6.46 -1.41
N PHE A 44 3.34 -5.91 -2.59
CA PHE A 44 4.01 -4.63 -2.75
C PHE A 44 3.55 -3.89 -4.01
N THR A 45 3.75 -2.58 -4.02
CA THR A 45 3.61 -1.71 -5.19
C THR A 45 4.99 -1.16 -5.55
N ILE A 46 5.31 -1.13 -6.85
CA ILE A 46 6.48 -0.45 -7.41
C ILE A 46 6.02 0.92 -7.91
#